data_AF-A0A943Q4Q7-F1
#
_entry.id   AF-A0A943Q4Q7-F1
#
_cell.length_a   1.000
_cell.length_b   1.000
_cell.length_c   1.000
_cell.angle_alpha   90.00
_cell.angle_beta   90.00
_cell.angle_gamma   90.00
#
_symmetry.space_group_name_H-M   'P 1'
#
loop_
_entity.id
_entity.type
_entity.pdbx_description
1 polymer ?
#
loop_
_entity_poly.entity_id
_entity_poly.type
_entity_poly.pdbx_seq_one_letter_code
_entity_poly.pdbx_strand_id
1 'polypeptide(L)'
;MDRNFKLTVLEKVRKTPAEPTPEQKLLEDIRDICRRIDTAYARFEYEEDADLVEAAIYELEALKARYRYLLRIAKERDVHGTAIKPVWGANGRMDTMG
;
A
#
# COMPACT_ATOMS: atom_id res chain seq x y z
N MET A 1 2.01 56.31 -16.13
CA MET A 1 1.26 55.23 -15.48
C MET A 1 1.92 53.92 -15.84
N ASP A 2 2.90 53.57 -15.04
CA ASP A 2 3.63 52.32 -15.06
C ASP A 2 2.69 51.14 -14.84
N ARG A 3 2.98 50.01 -15.50
CA ARG A 3 2.78 48.70 -14.91
C ARG A 3 3.64 47.69 -15.65
N ASN A 4 4.92 47.69 -15.27
CA ASN A 4 5.81 46.53 -15.41
C ASN A 4 5.07 45.29 -14.91
N PHE A 5 4.67 44.43 -15.83
CA PHE A 5 4.17 43.10 -15.53
C PHE A 5 5.36 42.28 -15.04
N LYS A 6 5.60 42.34 -13.73
CA LYS A 6 6.59 41.52 -13.04
C LYS A 6 6.23 40.06 -13.27
N LEU A 7 6.91 39.43 -14.22
CA LEU A 7 6.91 37.98 -14.39
C LEU A 7 7.72 37.41 -13.22
N THR A 8 7.07 37.25 -12.07
CA THR A 8 7.66 36.68 -10.86
C THR A 8 6.85 35.46 -10.48
N VAL A 9 6.83 34.45 -11.34
CA VAL A 9 6.23 33.17 -10.98
C VAL A 9 7.06 32.05 -11.61
N LEU A 10 7.64 31.25 -10.72
CA LEU A 10 8.28 29.95 -10.94
C LEU A 10 9.75 30.00 -11.37
N GLU A 11 10.59 30.37 -10.42
CA GLU A 11 11.74 29.51 -10.09
C GLU A 11 11.19 28.09 -9.83
N LYS A 12 10.98 27.34 -10.91
CA LYS A 12 10.68 25.92 -10.86
C LYS A 12 11.97 25.26 -10.42
N VAL A 13 12.18 25.26 -9.10
CA VAL A 13 13.17 24.45 -8.42
C VAL A 13 13.07 23.08 -9.04
N ARG A 14 14.05 22.75 -9.89
CA ARG A 14 14.27 21.42 -10.42
C ARG A 14 14.66 20.57 -9.23
N LYS A 15 13.67 20.17 -8.43
CA LYS A 15 13.81 19.06 -7.50
C LYS A 15 13.96 17.85 -8.40
N THR A 16 15.20 17.49 -8.69
CA THR A 16 15.56 16.15 -9.15
C THR A 16 14.80 15.15 -8.27
N PRO A 17 14.15 14.12 -8.85
CA PRO A 17 13.46 13.13 -8.03
C PRO A 17 14.53 12.48 -7.16
N ALA A 18 14.54 12.84 -5.88
CA ALA A 18 15.39 12.18 -4.91
C ALA A 18 14.96 10.72 -4.88
N GLU A 19 15.91 9.80 -5.07
CA GLU A 19 15.67 8.38 -4.94
C GLU A 19 14.92 8.11 -3.63
N PRO A 20 13.81 7.35 -3.66
CA PRO A 20 13.02 7.13 -2.47
C PRO A 20 13.87 6.41 -1.43
N THR A 21 13.80 6.89 -0.18
CA THR A 21 14.57 6.31 0.92
C THR A 21 14.13 4.87 1.16
N PRO A 22 14.98 4.02 1.79
CA PRO A 22 14.59 2.65 2.13
C PRO A 22 13.29 2.55 2.93
N GLU A 23 12.99 3.55 3.77
CA GLU A 23 11.76 3.64 4.56
C GLU A 23 10.56 3.98 3.67
N GLN A 24 10.73 4.89 2.71
CA GLN A 24 9.69 5.22 1.73
C GLN A 24 9.35 4.02 0.86
N LYS A 25 10.37 3.27 0.40
CA LYS A 25 10.18 2.02 -0.35
C LYS A 25 9.44 0.97 0.48
N LEU A 26 9.80 0.82 1.75
CA LEU A 26 9.11 -0.10 2.65
C LEU A 26 7.62 0.27 2.85
N LEU A 27 7.32 1.57 3.01
CA LEU A 27 5.93 2.03 3.10
C LEU A 27 5.17 1.85 1.77
N GLU A 28 5.85 2.02 0.63
CA GLU A 28 5.29 1.71 -0.69
C GLU A 28 4.96 0.22 -0.84
N ASP A 29 5.89 -0.66 -0.46
CA ASP A 29 5.68 -2.11 -0.49
C ASP A 29 4.50 -2.53 0.40
N ILE A 30 4.38 -1.94 1.60
CA ILE A 30 3.24 -2.20 2.50
C ILE A 30 1.93 -1.77 1.85
N ARG A 31 1.89 -0.59 1.21
CA ARG A 31 0.69 -0.11 0.49
C ARG A 31 0.34 -0.98 -0.70
N ASP A 32 1.34 -1.44 -1.46
CA ASP A 32 1.14 -2.32 -2.60
C ASP A 32 0.54 -3.65 -2.15
N ILE A 33 1.13 -4.27 -1.12
CA ILE A 33 0.58 -5.49 -0.53
C ILE A 33 -0.84 -5.28 -0.02
N CYS A 34 -1.16 -4.10 0.53
CA CYS A 34 -2.52 -3.79 0.89
C CYS A 34 -3.47 -3.86 -0.31
N ARG A 35 -3.19 -3.12 -1.39
CA ARG A 35 -4.03 -3.12 -2.59
C ARG A 35 -4.19 -4.51 -3.21
N ARG A 36 -3.14 -5.31 -3.18
CA ARG A 36 -3.16 -6.67 -3.74
C ARG A 36 -4.07 -7.59 -2.94
N ILE A 37 -4.05 -7.50 -1.61
CA ILE A 37 -4.97 -8.28 -0.80
C ILE A 37 -6.40 -7.79 -0.99
N ASP A 38 -6.66 -6.48 -1.08
CA ASP A 38 -8.01 -5.97 -1.41
C ASP A 38 -8.52 -6.59 -2.73
N THR A 39 -7.64 -6.66 -3.74
CA THR A 39 -7.95 -7.27 -5.05
C THR A 39 -8.21 -8.77 -4.94
N ALA A 40 -7.34 -9.51 -4.26
CA ALA A 40 -7.50 -10.96 -4.10
C ALA A 40 -8.73 -11.31 -3.23
N TYR A 41 -9.07 -10.45 -2.27
CA TYR A 41 -10.29 -10.59 -1.48
C TYR A 41 -11.53 -10.39 -2.33
N ALA A 42 -11.55 -9.36 -3.20
CA ALA A 42 -12.63 -9.17 -4.15
C ALA A 42 -12.78 -10.36 -5.11
N ARG A 43 -11.68 -10.94 -5.59
CA ARG A 43 -11.74 -12.18 -6.40
C ARG A 43 -12.37 -13.33 -5.61
N PHE A 44 -11.93 -13.54 -4.37
CA PHE A 44 -12.54 -14.55 -3.52
C PHE A 44 -14.05 -14.33 -3.30
N GLU A 45 -14.51 -13.07 -3.21
CA GLU A 45 -15.94 -12.75 -3.04
C GLU A 45 -16.79 -12.93 -4.31
N TYR A 46 -16.23 -12.69 -5.50
CA TYR A 46 -17.01 -12.58 -6.74
C TYR A 46 -16.70 -13.64 -7.80
N GLU A 47 -15.62 -14.40 -7.68
CA GLU A 47 -15.33 -15.50 -8.61
C GLU A 47 -16.27 -16.69 -8.36
N GLU A 48 -16.75 -17.33 -9.43
CA GLU A 48 -17.65 -18.48 -9.37
C GLU A 48 -16.94 -19.81 -9.71
N ASP A 49 -15.81 -19.73 -10.42
CA ASP A 49 -15.02 -20.91 -10.79
C ASP A 49 -14.24 -21.43 -9.57
N ALA A 50 -14.39 -22.72 -9.29
CA ALA A 50 -13.83 -23.33 -8.07
C ALA A 50 -12.29 -23.26 -8.01
N ASP A 51 -11.62 -23.44 -9.16
CA ASP A 51 -10.16 -23.40 -9.21
C ASP A 51 -9.65 -21.96 -9.03
N LEU A 52 -10.41 -20.96 -9.54
CA LEU A 52 -10.07 -19.54 -9.37
C LEU A 52 -10.32 -19.05 -7.95
N VAL A 53 -11.39 -19.50 -7.29
CA VAL A 53 -11.65 -19.23 -5.86
C VAL A 53 -10.53 -19.83 -5.00
N GLU A 54 -10.15 -21.08 -5.26
CA GLU A 54 -9.04 -21.73 -4.55
C GLU A 54 -7.71 -20.97 -4.76
N ALA A 55 -7.42 -20.57 -5.99
CA ALA A 55 -6.26 -19.74 -6.30
C ALA A 55 -6.28 -18.41 -5.53
N ALA A 56 -7.44 -17.75 -5.41
CA ALA A 56 -7.60 -16.50 -4.66
C ALA A 56 -7.34 -16.71 -3.16
N ILE A 57 -7.78 -17.84 -2.57
CA ILE A 57 -7.51 -18.18 -1.16
C ILE A 57 -6.00 -18.31 -0.91
N TYR A 58 -5.30 -19.09 -1.74
CA TYR A 58 -3.85 -19.28 -1.59
C TYR A 58 -3.07 -17.98 -1.83
N GLU A 59 -3.49 -17.15 -2.79
CA GLU A 59 -2.93 -15.82 -2.99
C GLU A 59 -3.11 -14.94 -1.74
N LEU A 60 -4.31 -14.95 -1.15
CA LEU A 60 -4.63 -14.18 0.06
C LEU A 60 -3.70 -14.55 1.22
N GLU A 61 -3.50 -15.85 1.47
CA GLU A 61 -2.63 -16.34 2.54
C GLU A 61 -1.16 -15.96 2.33
N ALA A 62 -0.67 -16.09 1.10
CA ALA A 62 0.68 -15.67 0.73
C ALA A 62 0.88 -14.16 0.94
N LEU A 63 -0.09 -13.36 0.53
CA LEU A 63 -0.04 -11.90 0.69
C LEU A 63 -0.13 -11.48 2.16
N LYS A 64 -0.98 -12.10 2.98
CA LYS A 64 -1.06 -11.86 4.43
C LYS A 64 0.27 -12.20 5.12
N ALA A 65 0.91 -13.31 4.75
CA ALA A 65 2.22 -13.68 5.28
C ALA A 65 3.27 -12.62 4.94
N ARG A 66 3.29 -12.13 3.69
CA ARG A 66 4.18 -11.05 3.27
C ARG A 66 3.88 -9.73 3.99
N TYR A 67 2.62 -9.40 4.21
CA TYR A 67 2.22 -8.23 4.99
C TYR A 67 2.77 -8.28 6.42
N ARG A 68 2.58 -9.41 7.13
CA ARG A 68 3.14 -9.62 8.48
C ARG A 68 4.66 -9.47 8.51
N TYR A 69 5.35 -10.00 7.50
CA TYR A 69 6.80 -9.84 7.35
C TYR A 69 7.19 -8.36 7.22
N LEU A 70 6.55 -7.61 6.32
CA LEU A 70 6.86 -6.19 6.11
C LEU A 70 6.57 -5.33 7.34
N LEU A 71 5.50 -5.63 8.08
CA LEU A 71 5.21 -4.95 9.36
C LEU A 71 6.29 -5.19 10.40
N ARG A 72 6.84 -6.41 10.48
CA ARG A 72 7.98 -6.71 11.38
C ARG A 72 9.20 -5.86 10.99
N ILE A 73 9.52 -5.77 9.70
CA ILE A 73 10.63 -4.93 9.22
C ILE A 73 10.40 -3.45 9.51
N ALA A 74 9.18 -2.95 9.33
CA ALA A 74 8.84 -1.55 9.63
C ALA A 74 9.01 -1.25 11.12
N LYS A 75 8.59 -2.17 11.99
CA LYS A 75 8.77 -2.06 13.44
C LYS A 75 10.25 -2.07 13.84
N GLU A 76 11.06 -2.94 13.24
CA GLU A 76 12.51 -3.03 13.51
C GLU A 76 13.26 -1.76 13.09
N ARG A 77 12.75 -1.02 12.09
CA ARG A 77 13.35 0.21 11.57
C ARG A 77 12.74 1.49 12.16
N ASP A 78 11.86 1.37 13.15
CA ASP A 78 11.11 2.49 13.74
C ASP A 78 10.34 3.34 12.70
N VAL A 79 9.90 2.69 11.61
CA VAL A 79 9.16 3.34 10.54
C VAL A 79 7.68 3.36 10.90
N HIS A 80 7.22 4.52 11.38
CA HIS A 80 5.81 4.76 11.65
C HIS A 80 5.13 5.36 10.42
N GLY A 81 4.65 4.50 9.53
CA GLY A 81 3.66 4.90 8.53
C GLY A 81 2.33 5.19 9.24
N THR A 82 1.69 6.33 8.94
CA THR A 82 0.32 6.63 9.36
C THR A 82 -0.54 5.37 9.17
N ALA A 83 -1.00 4.76 10.26
CA ALA A 83 -1.60 3.43 10.33
C ALA A 83 -2.14 2.91 8.98
N ILE A 84 -1.28 2.24 8.19
CA ILE A 84 -1.66 1.70 6.88
C ILE A 84 -2.43 0.43 7.17
N LYS A 85 -3.72 0.61 7.48
CA LYS A 85 -4.63 -0.49 7.70
C LYS A 85 -5.30 -0.83 6.39
N PRO A 86 -5.25 -2.11 5.99
CA PRO A 86 -6.00 -2.54 4.85
C PRO A 86 -7.52 -2.50 5.08
N VAL A 87 -8.30 -2.35 4.01
CA VAL A 87 -9.76 -2.16 4.10
C VAL A 87 -10.43 -3.40 4.69
N TRP A 88 -9.97 -4.61 4.35
CA TRP A 88 -10.53 -5.85 4.90
C TRP A 88 -10.30 -6.01 6.42
N GLY A 89 -9.32 -5.31 7.00
CA GLY A 89 -8.98 -5.36 8.44
C GLY A 89 -9.66 -4.29 9.31
N ALA A 90 -10.28 -3.27 8.71
CA ALA A 90 -10.96 -2.20 9.44
C ALA A 90 -12.35 -2.61 9.96
N ASN A 91 -12.95 -3.65 9.36
CA ASN A 91 -14.32 -4.07 9.64
C ASN A 91 -14.43 -5.32 10.54
N GLY A 92 -13.38 -5.70 11.27
CA GLY A 92 -13.44 -6.73 12.33
C GLY A 92 -13.89 -8.13 11.89
N ARG A 93 -13.65 -8.52 10.63
CA ARG A 93 -14.28 -9.70 10.02
C ARG A 93 -13.43 -10.97 9.97
N MET A 94 -12.22 -11.01 10.54
CA MET A 94 -11.28 -12.11 10.27
C MET A 94 -10.58 -12.73 11.48
N ASP A 95 -11.12 -12.52 12.68
CA ASP A 95 -10.65 -13.16 13.91
C ASP A 95 -10.98 -14.67 13.96
N THR A 96 -11.62 -15.22 12.92
CA THR A 96 -12.29 -16.54 12.97
C THR A 96 -11.83 -17.57 11.93
N MET A 97 -10.73 -17.36 11.21
CA MET A 97 -10.14 -18.45 10.41
C MET A 97 -8.81 -18.87 11.03
N GLY A 98 -8.94 -19.69 12.07
CA GLY A 98 -7.89 -20.56 12.60
C GLY A 98 -8.10 -21.99 12.11
#